data_AF-A0A1D6NKW5-F1
#
_entry.id   AF-A0A1D6NKW5-F1
#
_cell.length_a   1.000
_cell.length_b   1.000
_cell.length_c   1.000
_cell.angle_alpha   90.00
_cell.angle_beta   90.00
_cell.angle_gamma   90.00
#
_symmetry.space_group_name_H-M   'P 1'
#
loop_
_entity.id
_entity.type
_entity.pdbx_description
1 polymer ?
#
loop_
_entity_poly.entity_id
_entity_poly.type
_entity_poly.pdbx_seq_one_letter_code
_entity_poly.pdbx_strand_id
1 'polypeptide(L)'
;MLCQATEPLSTFLQYITYGHMIDNVVLIVTGTLHERDVNELLEKCHPLGMFDSIASLAVAQNMRELYRLVLVDTPLAPYFSECITSEDLDDMNIEIMRNTLYKAYLEDFYKFCQKLGGATAEIMCDLLSFEADRRAVNITINSIGTELTRDDRRKLYSNFGLLYPYGHEELAVCEDVDQVRGAMEKYPPYQSIFSRISYGESQMLDKAFYEEEVKRLCLSFEQQFHYAVFFAYIRLREQEIRNLMWISECVAQNQKSRVHDSVVFIF
;
A
#
# COMPACT_ATOMS: atom_id res chain seq x y z
N MET A 1 -16.94 13.05 5.60
CA MET A 1 -17.56 12.39 4.43
C MET A 1 -18.43 11.20 4.84
N LEU A 2 -17.98 10.31 5.73
CA LEU A 2 -18.75 9.15 6.19
C LEU A 2 -20.14 9.47 6.77
N CYS A 3 -20.28 10.51 7.62
CA CYS A 3 -21.56 10.85 8.25
C CYS A 3 -22.66 11.32 7.27
N GLN A 4 -22.30 11.62 6.02
CA GLN A 4 -23.22 12.10 4.98
C GLN A 4 -23.37 11.08 3.83
N ALA A 5 -22.70 9.93 3.91
CA ALA A 5 -22.74 8.88 2.91
C ALA A 5 -23.69 7.76 3.35
N THR A 6 -24.55 7.32 2.44
CA THR A 6 -25.35 6.11 2.60
C THR A 6 -24.72 4.94 1.84
N GLU A 7 -25.17 3.72 2.10
CA GLU A 7 -24.75 2.56 1.30
C GLU A 7 -25.11 2.77 -0.18
N PRO A 8 -24.24 2.37 -1.13
CA PRO A 8 -22.98 1.64 -0.96
C PRO A 8 -21.72 2.53 -0.75
N LEU A 9 -21.85 3.85 -0.79
CA LEU A 9 -20.72 4.79 -0.68
C LEU A 9 -20.09 4.78 0.72
N SER A 10 -20.89 4.62 1.78
CA SER A 10 -20.37 4.51 3.15
C SER A 10 -19.35 3.38 3.28
N THR A 11 -19.69 2.19 2.78
CA THR A 11 -18.79 1.02 2.75
C THR A 11 -17.56 1.27 1.89
N PHE A 12 -17.73 1.89 0.71
CA PHE A 12 -16.61 2.25 -0.15
C PHE A 12 -15.61 3.17 0.58
N LEU A 13 -16.08 4.19 1.29
CA LEU A 13 -15.23 5.09 2.06
C LEU A 13 -14.56 4.39 3.25
N GLN A 14 -15.20 3.39 3.87
CA GLN A 14 -14.58 2.58 4.91
C GLN A 14 -13.42 1.75 4.37
N TYR A 15 -13.55 1.13 3.19
CA TYR A 15 -12.42 0.42 2.57
C TYR A 15 -11.19 1.31 2.41
N ILE A 16 -11.37 2.58 2.02
CA ILE A 16 -10.25 3.53 1.90
C ILE A 16 -9.52 3.71 3.24
N THR A 17 -10.25 3.72 4.37
CA THR A 17 -9.64 3.84 5.71
C THR A 17 -8.85 2.60 6.13
N TYR A 18 -9.18 1.42 5.62
CA TYR A 18 -8.55 0.17 6.06
C TYR A 18 -7.06 0.11 5.75
N GLY A 19 -6.60 0.69 4.63
CA GLY A 19 -5.16 0.82 4.34
C GLY A 19 -4.42 1.56 5.46
N HIS A 20 -4.94 2.72 5.87
CA HIS A 20 -4.36 3.50 6.98
C HIS A 20 -4.47 2.78 8.33
N MET A 21 -5.53 2.00 8.56
CA MET A 21 -5.65 1.18 9.77
C MET A 21 -4.55 0.12 9.82
N ILE A 22 -4.25 -0.54 8.69
CA ILE A 22 -3.16 -1.53 8.61
C ILE A 22 -1.82 -0.86 8.91
N ASP A 23 -1.53 0.30 8.32
CA ASP A 23 -0.28 1.02 8.58
C ASP A 23 -0.13 1.43 10.05
N ASN A 24 -1.22 1.92 10.66
CA ASN A 24 -1.23 2.29 12.07
C ASN A 24 -1.00 1.07 12.99
N VAL A 25 -1.62 -0.08 12.68
CA VAL A 25 -1.39 -1.32 13.43
C VAL A 25 0.08 -1.72 13.34
N VAL A 26 0.67 -1.71 12.14
CA VAL A 26 2.09 -2.03 11.95
C VAL A 26 2.98 -1.06 12.71
N LEU A 27 2.72 0.25 12.63
CA LEU A 27 3.48 1.28 13.33
C LEU A 27 3.51 1.06 14.85
N ILE A 28 2.34 0.77 15.44
CA ILE A 28 2.23 0.54 16.88
C ILE A 28 2.96 -0.74 17.27
N VAL A 29 2.76 -1.84 16.54
CA VAL A 29 3.41 -3.13 16.85
C VAL A 29 4.92 -3.02 16.75
N THR A 30 5.46 -2.39 15.70
CA THR A 30 6.91 -2.13 15.57
C THR A 30 7.41 -1.19 16.68
N GLY A 31 6.67 -0.15 17.01
CA GLY A 31 7.04 0.78 18.08
C GLY A 31 7.11 0.13 19.45
N THR A 32 6.15 -0.74 19.77
CA THR A 32 6.10 -1.52 21.01
C THR A 32 7.23 -2.55 21.07
N LEU A 33 7.54 -3.22 19.95
CA LEU A 33 8.69 -4.14 19.87
C LEU A 33 10.02 -3.45 20.24
N HIS A 34 10.17 -2.17 19.88
CA HIS A 34 11.33 -1.35 20.23
C HIS A 34 11.17 -0.52 21.51
N GLU A 35 10.23 -0.88 22.38
CA GLU A 35 10.01 -0.24 23.70
C GLU A 35 9.77 1.28 23.64
N ARG A 36 9.16 1.78 22.56
CA ARG A 36 8.80 3.20 22.44
C ARG A 36 7.53 3.54 23.22
N ASP A 37 7.42 4.80 23.65
CA ASP A 37 6.24 5.28 24.37
C ASP A 37 5.00 5.26 23.48
N VAL A 38 3.91 4.71 24.01
CA VAL A 38 2.64 4.55 23.27
C VAL A 38 2.05 5.90 22.87
N ASN A 39 2.16 6.93 23.70
CA ASN A 39 1.58 8.24 23.37
C ASN A 39 2.35 8.89 22.22
N GLU A 40 3.67 8.76 22.18
CA GLU A 40 4.49 9.23 21.06
C GLU A 40 4.12 8.51 19.76
N LEU A 41 3.84 7.20 19.82
CA LEU A 41 3.41 6.42 18.65
C LEU A 41 2.01 6.82 18.19
N LEU A 42 1.08 7.08 19.12
CA LEU A 42 -0.28 7.53 18.81
C LEU A 42 -0.29 8.91 18.13
N GLU A 43 0.61 9.82 18.52
CA GLU A 43 0.77 11.12 17.84
C GLU A 43 1.26 10.98 16.38
N LYS A 44 1.95 9.88 16.06
CA LYS A 44 2.45 9.57 14.71
C LYS A 44 1.47 8.75 13.86
N CYS A 45 0.37 8.27 14.45
CA CYS A 45 -0.63 7.50 13.72
C CYS A 45 -1.40 8.38 12.72
N HIS A 46 -1.74 7.80 11.58
CA HIS A 46 -2.55 8.49 10.58
C HIS A 46 -4.00 8.63 11.06
N PRO A 47 -4.59 9.84 11.05
CA PRO A 47 -5.91 10.09 11.63
C PRO A 47 -7.05 9.31 10.94
N LEU A 48 -6.91 8.99 9.65
CA LEU A 48 -7.92 8.18 8.93
C LEU A 48 -7.92 6.71 9.35
N GLY A 49 -6.84 6.21 9.95
CA GLY A 49 -6.71 4.83 10.42
C GLY A 49 -6.93 4.65 11.92
N MET A 50 -7.41 5.69 12.62
CA MET A 50 -7.63 5.64 14.06
C MET A 50 -8.92 4.88 14.40
N PHE A 51 -8.87 4.06 15.45
CA PHE A 51 -10.02 3.35 15.99
C PHE A 51 -9.89 3.23 17.52
N ASP A 52 -11.01 3.04 18.21
CA ASP A 52 -11.10 3.19 19.68
C ASP A 52 -10.14 2.28 20.47
N SER A 53 -9.84 1.09 19.93
CA SER A 53 -8.98 0.08 20.56
C SER A 53 -7.53 0.11 20.05
N ILE A 54 -7.07 1.18 19.40
CA ILE A 54 -5.70 1.22 18.86
C ILE A 54 -4.63 1.22 19.97
N ALA A 55 -4.90 1.87 21.10
CA ALA A 55 -3.94 1.96 22.21
C ALA A 55 -3.70 0.62 22.92
N SER A 56 -4.67 -0.32 22.87
CA SER A 56 -4.50 -1.64 23.49
C SER A 56 -3.58 -2.58 22.70
N LEU A 57 -3.26 -2.24 21.44
CA LEU A 57 -2.27 -2.98 20.65
C LEU A 57 -0.88 -2.98 21.31
N ALA A 58 -0.55 -1.90 22.04
CA ALA A 58 0.75 -1.76 22.68
C ALA A 58 0.99 -2.73 23.85
N VAL A 59 -0.04 -3.47 24.27
CA VAL A 59 0.06 -4.47 25.34
C VAL A 59 0.34 -5.87 24.79
N ALA A 60 0.10 -6.09 23.49
CA ALA A 60 0.25 -7.41 22.89
C ALA A 60 1.72 -7.80 22.75
N GLN A 61 2.07 -9.00 23.23
CA GLN A 61 3.45 -9.51 23.16
C GLN A 61 3.68 -10.49 22.01
N ASN A 62 2.60 -11.00 21.42
CA ASN A 62 2.64 -11.94 20.32
C ASN A 62 1.46 -11.73 19.36
N MET A 63 1.56 -12.30 18.16
CA MET A 63 0.55 -12.15 17.11
C MET A 63 -0.85 -12.65 17.53
N ARG A 64 -0.90 -13.67 18.41
CA ARG A 64 -2.17 -14.25 18.89
C ARG A 64 -2.88 -13.34 19.89
N GLU A 65 -2.14 -12.69 20.77
CA GLU A 65 -2.65 -11.67 21.69
C GLU A 65 -3.12 -10.43 20.93
N LEU A 66 -2.34 -9.99 19.94
CA LEU A 66 -2.72 -8.87 19.07
C LEU A 66 -4.08 -9.13 18.42
N TYR A 67 -4.27 -10.33 17.87
CA TYR A 67 -5.54 -10.75 17.27
C TYR A 67 -6.69 -10.73 18.27
N ARG A 68 -6.49 -11.31 19.46
CA ARG A 68 -7.53 -11.44 20.49
C ARG A 68 -7.93 -10.12 21.13
N LEU A 69 -6.96 -9.25 21.41
CA LEU A 69 -7.17 -8.02 22.18
C LEU A 69 -7.82 -6.92 21.36
N VAL A 70 -7.56 -6.88 20.06
CA VAL A 70 -7.89 -5.70 19.26
C VAL A 70 -8.66 -6.04 18.01
N LEU A 71 -8.33 -7.15 17.35
CA LEU A 71 -8.70 -7.29 15.95
C LEU A 71 -10.07 -7.94 15.73
N VAL A 72 -10.62 -8.65 16.72
CA VAL A 72 -11.97 -9.25 16.65
C VAL A 72 -13.06 -8.20 16.41
N ASP A 73 -12.91 -7.01 17.01
CA ASP A 73 -13.90 -5.93 16.91
C ASP A 73 -13.62 -4.95 15.76
N THR A 74 -12.54 -5.18 15.01
CA THR A 74 -12.17 -4.33 13.85
C THR A 74 -12.61 -4.97 12.54
N PRO A 75 -12.88 -4.18 11.49
CA PRO A 75 -13.13 -4.71 10.16
C PRO A 75 -11.92 -5.44 9.55
N LEU A 76 -10.73 -5.37 10.18
CA LEU A 76 -9.54 -6.11 9.77
C LEU A 76 -9.53 -7.57 10.27
N ALA A 77 -10.43 -7.95 11.20
CA ALA A 77 -10.49 -9.30 11.77
C ALA A 77 -10.40 -10.42 10.73
N PRO A 78 -11.12 -10.37 9.59
CA PRO A 78 -11.07 -11.43 8.59
C PRO A 78 -9.68 -11.60 7.98
N TYR A 79 -8.92 -10.51 7.81
CA TYR A 79 -7.61 -10.50 7.16
C TYR A 79 -6.51 -11.13 8.02
N PHE A 80 -6.66 -11.10 9.35
CA PHE A 80 -5.67 -11.69 10.26
C PHE A 80 -5.78 -13.20 10.39
N SER A 81 -6.90 -13.81 9.98
CA SER A 81 -7.08 -15.27 10.07
C SER A 81 -6.04 -16.05 9.28
N GLU A 82 -5.48 -15.45 8.22
CA GLU A 82 -4.43 -16.03 7.37
C GLU A 82 -3.00 -15.79 7.91
N CYS A 83 -2.82 -14.93 8.93
CA CYS A 83 -1.50 -14.48 9.43
C CYS A 83 -0.97 -15.22 10.67
N ILE A 84 -1.71 -16.17 11.27
CA ILE A 84 -1.44 -16.69 12.63
C ILE A 84 -0.29 -17.73 12.69
N THR A 85 0.50 -17.89 11.63
CA THR A 85 1.49 -18.99 11.54
C THR A 85 2.79 -18.79 12.31
N SER A 86 3.17 -17.56 12.70
CA SER A 86 4.38 -17.29 13.49
C SER A 86 4.06 -16.88 14.94
N GLU A 87 4.84 -17.40 15.89
CA GLU A 87 4.66 -17.12 17.33
C GLU A 87 5.39 -15.85 17.78
N ASP A 88 6.48 -15.48 17.10
CA ASP A 88 7.36 -14.37 17.49
C ASP A 88 7.16 -13.11 16.62
N LEU A 89 7.10 -11.95 17.29
CA LEU A 89 7.09 -10.63 16.67
C LEU A 89 8.54 -10.15 16.49
N ASP A 90 9.05 -10.21 15.26
CA ASP A 90 10.29 -9.57 14.86
C ASP A 90 10.02 -8.62 13.67
N ASP A 91 11.01 -7.78 13.33
CA ASP A 91 10.85 -6.79 12.25
C ASP A 91 10.48 -7.44 10.91
N MET A 92 10.98 -8.64 10.62
CA MET A 92 10.69 -9.37 9.40
C MET A 92 9.24 -9.88 9.38
N ASN A 93 8.77 -10.47 10.48
CA ASN A 93 7.43 -11.00 10.64
C ASN A 93 6.38 -9.89 10.66
N ILE A 94 6.70 -8.72 11.22
CA ILE A 94 5.84 -7.54 11.17
C ILE A 94 5.69 -7.05 9.72
N GLU A 95 6.77 -7.08 8.94
CA GLU A 95 6.74 -6.76 7.51
C GLU A 95 5.96 -7.78 6.68
N ILE A 96 6.12 -9.08 6.97
CA ILE A 96 5.31 -10.15 6.38
C ILE A 96 3.83 -9.97 6.74
N MET A 97 3.53 -9.64 7.99
CA MET A 97 2.18 -9.34 8.46
C MET A 97 1.60 -8.16 7.68
N ARG A 98 2.33 -7.05 7.56
CA ARG A 98 1.90 -5.87 6.77
C ARG A 98 1.48 -6.29 5.37
N ASN A 99 2.36 -7.02 4.66
CA ASN A 99 2.11 -7.41 3.27
C ASN A 99 0.94 -8.39 3.14
N THR A 100 0.79 -9.33 4.08
CA THR A 100 -0.33 -10.29 4.08
C THR A 100 -1.67 -9.59 4.34
N LEU A 101 -1.72 -8.66 5.29
CA LEU A 101 -2.92 -7.86 5.56
C LEU A 101 -3.30 -7.00 4.36
N TYR A 102 -2.32 -6.34 3.74
CA TYR A 102 -2.54 -5.55 2.54
C TYR A 102 -3.04 -6.38 1.37
N LYS A 103 -2.50 -7.59 1.18
CA LYS A 103 -2.99 -8.54 0.18
C LYS A 103 -4.46 -8.86 0.39
N ALA A 104 -4.85 -9.30 1.60
CA ALA A 104 -6.22 -9.66 1.91
C ALA A 104 -7.18 -8.46 1.75
N TYR A 105 -6.76 -7.28 2.21
CA TYR A 105 -7.48 -6.02 2.03
C TYR A 105 -7.69 -5.68 0.55
N LEU A 106 -6.63 -5.75 -0.27
CA LEU A 106 -6.71 -5.42 -1.69
C LEU A 106 -7.63 -6.39 -2.44
N GLU A 107 -7.55 -7.69 -2.12
CA GLU A 107 -8.43 -8.70 -2.73
C GLU A 107 -9.90 -8.51 -2.36
N ASP A 108 -10.19 -8.19 -1.09
CA ASP A 108 -11.57 -7.93 -0.66
C ASP A 108 -12.11 -6.64 -1.26
N PHE A 109 -11.31 -5.58 -1.27
CA PHE A 109 -11.70 -4.30 -1.87
C PHE A 109 -11.94 -4.44 -3.38
N TYR A 110 -11.10 -5.21 -4.08
CA TYR A 110 -11.29 -5.52 -5.49
C TYR A 110 -12.61 -6.27 -5.75
N LYS A 111 -12.92 -7.30 -4.95
CA LYS A 111 -14.19 -8.05 -5.04
C LYS A 111 -15.40 -7.14 -4.76
N PHE A 112 -15.28 -6.24 -3.78
CA PHE A 112 -16.31 -5.25 -3.48
C PHE A 112 -16.54 -4.31 -4.66
N CYS A 113 -15.48 -3.78 -5.27
CA CYS A 113 -15.58 -2.91 -6.46
C CYS A 113 -16.19 -3.63 -7.65
N GLN A 114 -15.85 -4.90 -7.90
CA GLN A 114 -16.50 -5.71 -8.94
C GLN A 114 -18.00 -5.87 -8.69
N LYS A 115 -18.42 -6.06 -7.43
CA LYS A 115 -19.83 -6.19 -7.06
C LYS A 115 -20.63 -4.91 -7.30
N LEU A 116 -20.01 -3.73 -7.16
CA LEU A 116 -20.65 -2.44 -7.46
C LEU A 116 -20.96 -2.28 -8.95
N GLY A 117 -20.12 -2.85 -9.82
CA GLY A 117 -20.30 -2.81 -11.27
C GLY A 117 -20.20 -1.41 -11.90
N GLY A 118 -20.51 -1.33 -13.19
CA GLY A 118 -20.50 -0.10 -13.98
C GLY A 118 -19.12 0.58 -14.05
N ALA A 119 -19.13 1.90 -14.26
CA ALA A 119 -17.91 2.70 -14.36
C ALA A 119 -17.05 2.66 -13.08
N THR A 120 -17.68 2.49 -11.91
CA THR A 120 -16.94 2.34 -10.65
C THR A 120 -16.07 1.09 -10.66
N ALA A 121 -16.60 -0.05 -11.11
CA ALA A 121 -15.83 -1.27 -11.19
C ALA A 121 -14.68 -1.15 -12.19
N GLU A 122 -14.94 -0.66 -13.40
CA GLU A 122 -13.91 -0.54 -14.45
C GLU A 122 -12.73 0.34 -14.00
N ILE A 123 -13.01 1.54 -13.50
CA ILE A 123 -11.96 2.47 -13.09
C ILE A 123 -11.25 1.97 -11.83
N MET A 124 -12.01 1.57 -10.80
CA MET A 124 -11.41 1.21 -9.52
C MET A 124 -10.64 -0.12 -9.60
N CYS A 125 -11.10 -1.09 -10.41
CA CYS A 125 -10.37 -2.34 -10.62
C CYS A 125 -9.05 -2.10 -11.34
N ASP A 126 -8.99 -1.17 -12.30
CA ASP A 126 -7.73 -0.79 -12.94
C ASP A 126 -6.76 -0.12 -11.94
N LEU A 127 -7.26 0.82 -11.13
CA LEU A 127 -6.46 1.48 -10.09
C LEU A 127 -5.92 0.48 -9.05
N LEU A 128 -6.76 -0.44 -8.57
CA LEU A 128 -6.35 -1.47 -7.62
C LEU A 128 -5.39 -2.49 -8.24
N SER A 129 -5.55 -2.80 -9.54
CA SER A 129 -4.64 -3.70 -10.26
C SER A 129 -3.23 -3.12 -10.33
N PHE A 130 -3.13 -1.81 -10.61
CA PHE A 130 -1.86 -1.11 -10.59
C PHE A 130 -1.23 -1.08 -9.19
N GLU A 131 -2.03 -0.85 -8.14
CA GLU A 131 -1.53 -0.89 -6.76
C GLU A 131 -1.05 -2.29 -6.35
N ALA A 132 -1.77 -3.35 -6.76
CA ALA A 132 -1.36 -4.73 -6.53
C ALA A 132 -0.02 -5.07 -7.23
N ASP A 133 0.12 -4.69 -8.50
CA ASP A 133 1.33 -4.92 -9.28
C ASP A 133 2.53 -4.13 -8.69
N ARG A 134 2.30 -2.87 -8.31
CA ARG A 134 3.31 -2.03 -7.63
C ARG A 134 3.78 -2.66 -6.33
N ARG A 135 2.86 -3.15 -5.49
CA ARG A 135 3.22 -3.85 -4.24
C ARG A 135 4.00 -5.13 -4.53
N ALA A 136 3.63 -5.91 -5.54
CA ALA A 136 4.37 -7.12 -5.91
C ALA A 136 5.82 -6.79 -6.31
N VAL A 137 6.04 -5.74 -7.10
CA VAL A 137 7.38 -5.26 -7.46
C VAL A 137 8.16 -4.79 -6.23
N ASN A 138 7.55 -3.97 -5.37
CA ASN A 138 8.21 -3.44 -4.17
C ASN A 138 8.57 -4.54 -3.16
N ILE A 139 7.69 -5.53 -2.96
CA ILE A 139 7.98 -6.70 -2.13
C ILE A 139 9.17 -7.46 -2.72
N THR A 140 9.19 -7.68 -4.03
CA THR A 140 10.28 -8.39 -4.71
C THR A 140 11.60 -7.67 -4.50
N ILE A 141 11.67 -6.37 -4.78
CA ILE A 141 12.89 -5.57 -4.62
C ILE A 141 13.37 -5.56 -3.17
N ASN A 142 12.48 -5.32 -2.20
CA ASN A 142 12.84 -5.24 -0.78
C ASN A 142 13.19 -6.61 -0.18
N SER A 143 12.76 -7.70 -0.81
CA SER A 143 13.09 -9.06 -0.39
C SER A 143 14.42 -9.58 -0.97
N ILE A 144 15.07 -8.85 -1.89
CA ILE A 144 16.38 -9.23 -2.41
C ILE A 144 17.41 -9.12 -1.28
N GLY A 145 18.12 -10.23 -1.01
CA GLY A 145 19.12 -10.29 0.06
C GLY A 145 18.56 -10.60 1.46
N THR A 146 17.26 -10.91 1.59
CA THR A 146 16.67 -11.42 2.84
C THR A 146 16.54 -12.94 2.83
N GLU A 147 16.19 -13.55 3.97
CA GLU A 147 16.00 -15.00 4.12
C GLU A 147 14.66 -15.51 3.53
N LEU A 148 13.89 -14.63 2.87
CA LEU A 148 12.57 -14.97 2.36
C LEU A 148 12.65 -15.88 1.13
N THR A 149 12.01 -17.05 1.22
CA THR A 149 12.00 -18.02 0.10
C THR A 149 11.14 -17.53 -1.06
N ARG A 150 11.36 -18.09 -2.26
CA ARG A 150 10.57 -17.79 -3.46
C ARG A 150 9.09 -18.11 -3.28
N ASP A 151 8.78 -19.20 -2.58
CA ASP A 151 7.41 -19.60 -2.29
C ASP A 151 6.73 -18.65 -1.31
N ASP A 152 7.46 -18.14 -0.32
CA ASP A 152 6.92 -17.17 0.63
C ASP A 152 6.70 -15.81 -0.03
N ARG A 153 7.59 -15.35 -0.93
CA ARG A 153 7.34 -14.16 -1.77
C ARG A 153 6.05 -14.30 -2.57
N ARG A 154 5.82 -15.47 -3.19
CA ARG A 154 4.61 -15.72 -3.98
C ARG A 154 3.34 -15.64 -3.15
N LYS A 155 3.39 -16.07 -1.87
CA LYS A 155 2.24 -15.95 -0.95
C LYS A 155 1.89 -14.51 -0.62
N LEU A 156 2.85 -13.58 -0.69
CA LEU A 156 2.62 -12.16 -0.38
C LEU A 156 1.99 -11.37 -1.54
N TYR A 157 2.04 -11.88 -2.78
CA TYR A 157 1.43 -11.20 -3.93
C TYR A 157 -0.08 -11.38 -3.95
N SER A 158 -0.81 -10.31 -4.28
CA SER A 158 -2.27 -10.33 -4.48
C SER A 158 -2.66 -11.21 -5.67
N ASN A 159 -3.77 -11.94 -5.61
CA ASN A 159 -4.20 -12.84 -6.68
C ASN A 159 -4.96 -12.15 -7.83
N PHE A 160 -4.63 -10.90 -8.12
CA PHE A 160 -5.19 -10.09 -9.22
C PHE A 160 -4.19 -9.02 -9.65
N GLY A 161 -4.44 -8.39 -10.81
CA GLY A 161 -3.52 -7.44 -11.42
C GLY A 161 -3.09 -7.89 -12.82
N LEU A 162 -2.26 -7.09 -13.49
CA LEU A 162 -1.74 -7.46 -14.81
C LEU A 162 -0.65 -8.54 -14.71
N LEU A 163 0.07 -8.57 -13.60
CA LEU A 163 1.16 -9.52 -13.37
C LEU A 163 0.65 -10.90 -12.94
N TYR A 164 -0.59 -11.02 -12.48
CA TYR A 164 -1.17 -12.31 -12.12
C TYR A 164 -1.62 -13.09 -13.37
N PRO A 165 -1.29 -14.41 -13.51
CA PRO A 165 -0.44 -15.22 -12.64
C PRO A 165 1.03 -15.28 -13.09
N TYR A 166 1.31 -15.11 -14.38
CA TYR A 166 2.63 -15.42 -14.97
C TYR A 166 3.74 -14.46 -14.54
N GLY A 167 3.43 -13.17 -14.39
CA GLY A 167 4.39 -12.17 -13.92
C GLY A 167 4.82 -12.41 -12.47
N HIS A 168 3.93 -12.96 -11.64
CA HIS A 168 4.30 -13.36 -10.27
C HIS A 168 5.27 -14.53 -10.24
N GLU A 169 5.15 -15.49 -11.16
CA GLU A 169 6.10 -16.59 -11.26
C GLU A 169 7.49 -16.11 -11.68
N GLU A 170 7.55 -15.14 -12.59
CA GLU A 170 8.81 -14.52 -12.99
C GLU A 170 9.42 -13.70 -11.84
N LEU A 171 8.62 -12.83 -11.19
CA LEU A 171 9.07 -11.99 -10.08
C LEU A 171 9.57 -12.79 -8.88
N ALA A 172 8.92 -13.91 -8.55
CA ALA A 172 9.32 -14.76 -7.44
C ALA A 172 10.73 -15.35 -7.62
N VAL A 173 11.19 -15.51 -8.87
CA VAL A 173 12.50 -16.08 -9.21
C VAL A 173 13.58 -15.00 -9.28
N CYS A 174 13.23 -13.71 -9.36
CA CYS A 174 14.19 -12.62 -9.47
C CYS A 174 15.11 -12.52 -8.23
N GLU A 175 16.41 -12.45 -8.49
CA GLU A 175 17.46 -12.33 -7.47
C GLU A 175 18.18 -10.98 -7.48
N ASP A 176 17.96 -10.18 -8.54
CA ASP A 176 18.51 -8.83 -8.67
C ASP A 176 17.48 -7.86 -9.29
N VAL A 177 17.76 -6.56 -9.19
CA VAL A 177 16.86 -5.50 -9.68
C VAL A 177 16.77 -5.49 -11.22
N ASP A 178 17.82 -5.93 -11.91
CA ASP A 178 17.87 -5.97 -13.37
C ASP A 178 16.96 -7.08 -13.93
N GLN A 179 16.84 -8.21 -13.24
CA GLN A 179 15.90 -9.28 -13.53
C GLN A 179 14.46 -8.84 -13.31
N VAL A 180 14.18 -8.10 -12.21
CA VAL A 180 12.86 -7.51 -11.96
C VAL A 180 12.49 -6.57 -13.10
N ARG A 181 13.41 -5.70 -13.51
CA ARG A 181 13.23 -4.81 -14.67
C ARG A 181 12.94 -5.60 -15.95
N GLY A 182 13.74 -6.63 -16.25
CA GLY A 182 13.55 -7.46 -17.44
C GLY A 182 12.21 -8.21 -17.47
N ALA A 183 11.69 -8.61 -16.31
CA ALA A 183 10.34 -9.18 -16.19
C ALA A 183 9.26 -8.12 -16.46
N MET A 184 9.42 -6.90 -15.92
CA MET A 184 8.43 -5.82 -16.07
C MET A 184 8.41 -5.21 -17.48
N GLU A 185 9.54 -5.17 -18.20
CA GLU A 185 9.61 -4.66 -19.57
C GLU A 185 8.77 -5.46 -20.58
N LYS A 186 8.42 -6.72 -20.27
CA LYS A 186 7.54 -7.55 -21.09
C LYS A 186 6.09 -7.04 -21.14
N TYR A 187 5.69 -6.24 -20.16
CA TYR A 187 4.34 -5.72 -20.02
C TYR A 187 4.27 -4.28 -20.55
N PRO A 188 3.51 -4.01 -21.63
CA PRO A 188 3.50 -2.69 -22.27
C PRO A 188 3.23 -1.49 -21.34
N PRO A 189 2.29 -1.58 -20.36
CA PRO A 189 2.05 -0.48 -19.43
C PRO A 189 3.27 -0.14 -18.56
N TYR A 190 4.04 -1.16 -18.16
CA TYR A 190 5.22 -1.02 -17.29
C TYR A 190 6.50 -0.74 -18.08
N GLN A 191 6.57 -1.14 -19.35
CA GLN A 191 7.72 -0.89 -20.22
C GLN A 191 8.08 0.60 -20.28
N SER A 192 7.08 1.48 -20.36
CA SER A 192 7.32 2.95 -20.41
C SER A 192 7.90 3.51 -19.11
N ILE A 193 7.59 2.88 -17.97
CA ILE A 193 8.11 3.24 -16.64
C ILE A 193 9.57 2.78 -16.52
N PHE A 194 9.84 1.51 -16.84
CA PHE A 194 11.17 0.91 -16.68
C PHE A 194 12.19 1.33 -17.76
N SER A 195 11.75 1.68 -18.97
CA SER A 195 12.63 2.20 -20.02
C SER A 195 13.19 3.59 -19.73
N ARG A 196 12.53 4.38 -18.89
CA ARG A 196 12.98 5.72 -18.46
C ARG A 196 14.02 5.68 -17.35
N ILE A 197 14.18 4.54 -16.69
CA ILE A 197 15.05 4.37 -15.53
C ILE A 197 16.42 3.87 -16.03
N SER A 198 17.47 4.64 -15.74
CA SER A 198 18.85 4.21 -15.97
C SER A 198 19.28 3.16 -14.93
N TYR A 199 20.23 2.29 -15.31
CA TYR A 199 20.77 1.26 -14.42
C TYR A 199 21.26 1.87 -13.09
N GLY A 200 20.75 1.37 -11.96
CA GLY A 200 21.24 1.71 -10.60
C GLY A 200 20.45 2.77 -9.83
N GLU A 201 19.35 3.32 -10.37
CA GLU A 201 18.58 4.38 -9.70
C GLU A 201 17.24 3.88 -9.15
N SER A 202 17.26 3.04 -8.11
CA SER A 202 16.04 2.53 -7.45
C SER A 202 15.11 3.66 -6.95
N GLN A 203 15.67 4.81 -6.56
CA GLN A 203 14.88 6.00 -6.15
C GLN A 203 14.06 6.60 -7.31
N MET A 204 14.49 6.42 -8.56
CA MET A 204 13.70 6.87 -9.72
C MET A 204 12.49 5.96 -9.99
N LEU A 205 12.55 4.70 -9.55
CA LEU A 205 11.45 3.75 -9.76
C LEU A 205 10.20 4.14 -8.97
N ASP A 206 10.37 4.44 -7.67
CA ASP A 206 9.25 4.90 -6.84
C ASP A 206 8.62 6.18 -7.40
N LYS A 207 9.45 7.14 -7.84
CA LYS A 207 8.97 8.36 -8.49
C LYS A 207 8.15 8.05 -9.75
N ALA A 208 8.65 7.17 -10.62
CA ALA A 208 7.97 6.82 -11.85
C ALA A 208 6.63 6.09 -11.57
N PHE A 209 6.57 5.26 -10.53
CA PHE A 209 5.30 4.68 -10.07
C PHE A 209 4.33 5.75 -9.55
N TYR A 210 4.79 6.73 -8.76
CA TYR A 210 3.93 7.82 -8.30
C TYR A 210 3.42 8.70 -9.45
N GLU A 211 4.25 8.97 -10.46
CA GLU A 211 3.82 9.73 -11.65
C GLU A 211 2.72 8.99 -12.43
N GLU A 212 2.88 7.69 -12.66
CA GLU A 212 1.85 6.91 -13.35
C GLU A 212 0.59 6.73 -12.47
N GLU A 213 0.75 6.58 -11.15
CA GLU A 213 -0.36 6.57 -10.19
C GLU A 213 -1.19 7.86 -10.30
N VAL A 214 -0.55 9.02 -10.18
CA VAL A 214 -1.20 10.34 -10.28
C VAL A 214 -1.90 10.50 -11.62
N LYS A 215 -1.27 10.11 -12.72
CA LYS A 215 -1.87 10.16 -14.05
C LYS A 215 -3.15 9.32 -14.13
N ARG A 216 -3.15 8.08 -13.64
CA ARG A 216 -4.36 7.23 -13.60
C ARG A 216 -5.45 7.81 -12.69
N LEU A 217 -5.07 8.37 -11.54
CA LEU A 217 -6.01 9.04 -10.64
C LEU A 217 -6.64 10.27 -11.30
N CYS A 218 -5.87 11.05 -12.06
CA CYS A 218 -6.40 12.20 -12.81
C CYS A 218 -7.37 11.76 -13.91
N LEU A 219 -7.06 10.70 -14.66
CA LEU A 219 -7.96 10.13 -15.67
C LEU A 219 -9.29 9.66 -15.08
N SER A 220 -9.32 9.25 -13.81
CA SER A 220 -10.56 8.90 -13.14
C SER A 220 -11.56 10.06 -13.08
N PHE A 221 -11.12 11.32 -13.14
CA PHE A 221 -12.02 12.49 -13.13
C PHE A 221 -12.61 12.82 -14.51
N GLU A 222 -12.19 12.15 -15.58
CA GLU A 222 -12.77 12.34 -16.92
C GLU A 222 -14.15 11.69 -17.06
N GLN A 223 -14.44 10.68 -16.24
CA GLN A 223 -15.75 10.04 -16.19
C GLN A 223 -16.62 10.64 -15.08
N GLN A 224 -17.94 10.46 -15.20
CA GLN A 224 -18.92 10.93 -14.22
C GLN A 224 -19.72 9.76 -13.64
N PHE A 225 -20.33 9.99 -12.48
CA PHE A 225 -21.23 9.04 -11.81
C PHE A 225 -20.57 7.71 -11.39
N HIS A 226 -19.37 7.77 -10.81
CA HIS A 226 -18.68 6.63 -10.21
C HIS A 226 -18.04 7.00 -8.86
N TYR A 227 -17.80 6.02 -8.00
CA TYR A 227 -17.23 6.27 -6.66
C TYR A 227 -15.70 6.37 -6.66
N ALA A 228 -15.02 5.94 -7.71
CA ALA A 228 -13.56 6.03 -7.81
C ALA A 228 -13.03 7.47 -7.66
N VAL A 229 -13.84 8.50 -7.95
CA VAL A 229 -13.48 9.91 -7.71
C VAL A 229 -13.11 10.21 -6.25
N PHE A 230 -13.75 9.54 -5.29
CA PHE A 230 -13.45 9.75 -3.86
C PHE A 230 -12.09 9.15 -3.50
N PHE A 231 -11.79 7.97 -4.03
CA PHE A 231 -10.48 7.34 -3.89
C PHE A 231 -9.38 8.18 -4.53
N ALA A 232 -9.60 8.62 -5.76
CA ALA A 232 -8.67 9.49 -6.48
C ALA A 232 -8.44 10.81 -5.76
N TYR A 233 -9.50 11.45 -5.25
CA TYR A 233 -9.38 12.69 -4.49
C TYR A 233 -8.49 12.53 -3.25
N ILE A 234 -8.71 11.48 -2.44
CA ILE A 234 -7.92 11.24 -1.22
C ILE A 234 -6.45 11.00 -1.58
N ARG A 235 -6.18 10.12 -2.55
CA ARG A 235 -4.81 9.81 -2.99
C ARG A 235 -4.07 11.01 -3.58
N LEU A 236 -4.74 11.83 -4.38
CA LEU A 236 -4.13 13.06 -4.93
C LEU A 236 -3.83 14.08 -3.83
N ARG A 237 -4.71 14.20 -2.81
CA ARG A 237 -4.44 15.07 -1.65
C ARG A 237 -3.26 14.57 -0.82
N GLU A 238 -3.11 13.27 -0.65
CA GLU A 238 -1.91 12.68 -0.01
C GLU A 238 -0.64 13.01 -0.80
N GLN A 239 -0.67 12.91 -2.13
CA GLN A 239 0.46 13.29 -2.97
C GLN A 239 0.78 14.79 -2.87
N GLU A 240 -0.24 15.66 -2.80
CA GLU A 240 -0.05 17.09 -2.61
C GLU A 240 0.64 17.40 -1.28
N ILE A 241 0.20 16.76 -0.18
CA ILE A 241 0.83 16.90 1.14
C ILE A 241 2.29 16.42 1.08
N ARG A 242 2.57 15.28 0.44
CA ARG A 242 3.95 14.78 0.25
C ARG A 242 4.83 15.76 -0.52
N ASN A 243 4.30 16.36 -1.60
CA ASN A 243 5.03 17.38 -2.35
C ASN A 243 5.35 18.60 -1.49
N LEU A 244 4.38 19.09 -0.71
CA LEU A 244 4.58 20.24 0.17
C LEU A 244 5.60 19.97 1.28
N MET A 245 5.57 18.78 1.88
CA MET A 245 6.57 18.36 2.88
C MET A 245 7.97 18.33 2.27
N TRP A 246 8.14 17.70 1.10
CA TRP A 246 9.44 17.66 0.40
C TRP A 246 10.00 19.06 0.10
N ILE A 247 9.15 19.97 -0.41
CA ILE A 247 9.54 21.34 -0.70
C ILE A 247 9.94 22.05 0.60
N SER A 248 9.17 21.88 1.68
CA SER A 248 9.45 22.48 2.99
C SER A 248 10.80 22.01 3.55
N GLU A 249 11.09 20.71 3.49
CA GLU A 249 12.36 20.13 3.92
C GLU A 249 13.54 20.63 3.08
N CYS A 250 13.40 20.66 1.76
CA CYS A 250 14.43 21.20 0.87
C CYS A 250 14.74 22.67 1.14
N VAL A 251 13.71 23.47 1.45
CA VAL A 251 13.87 24.88 1.83
C VAL A 251 14.53 25.01 3.20
N ALA A 252 14.10 24.24 4.20
CA ALA A 252 14.66 24.24 5.55
C ALA A 252 16.14 23.83 5.57
N GLN A 253 16.53 22.87 4.73
CA GLN A 253 17.91 22.40 4.58
C GLN A 253 18.74 23.24 3.59
N ASN A 254 18.15 24.29 3.01
CA ASN A 254 18.78 25.17 2.01
C ASN A 254 19.30 24.41 0.75
N GLN A 255 18.69 23.28 0.41
CA GLN A 255 19.00 22.46 -0.77
C GLN A 255 18.03 22.75 -1.93
N LYS A 256 17.95 24.02 -2.34
CA LYS A 256 16.98 24.48 -3.35
C LYS A 256 17.13 23.84 -4.72
N SER A 257 18.31 23.30 -5.04
CA SER A 257 18.57 22.59 -6.30
C SER A 257 17.83 21.25 -6.42
N ARG A 258 17.49 20.61 -5.29
CA ARG A 258 16.87 19.27 -5.25
C ARG A 258 15.36 19.27 -5.11
N VAL A 259 14.76 20.46 -5.12
CA VAL A 259 13.29 20.61 -4.98
C VAL A 259 12.55 19.86 -6.08
N HIS A 260 13.10 19.84 -7.29
CA HIS A 260 12.49 19.17 -8.45
C HIS A 260 12.69 17.65 -8.47
N ASP A 261 13.56 17.10 -7.62
CA ASP A 261 13.95 15.69 -7.68
C ASP A 261 12.78 14.76 -7.32
N SER A 262 12.03 15.08 -6.26
CA SER A 262 10.98 14.19 -5.72
C SER A 262 9.55 14.72 -5.88
N VAL A 263 9.36 15.91 -6.46
CA VAL A 263 8.03 16.47 -6.69
C VAL A 263 7.36 15.76 -7.86
N VAL A 264 6.13 15.30 -7.64
CA VAL A 264 5.27 14.69 -8.67
C VAL A 264 4.16 15.67 -9.01
N PHE A 265 4.12 16.14 -10.25
CA PHE A 265 3.12 17.12 -10.68
C PHE A 265 1.75 16.48 -10.84
N ILE A 266 0.74 17.09 -10.20
CA ILE A 266 -0.66 16.64 -10.25
C ILE A 266 -1.42 17.34 -11.41
N PHE A 267 -0.86 18.44 -11.94
CA PHE A 267 -1.38 19.24 -13.05
C PHE A 267 -0.25 19.77 -13.93
#